data_AF-A0A1G8CI55-F1
#
_entry.id   AF-A0A1G8CI55-F1
#
_cell.length_a   1.000
_cell.length_b   1.000
_cell.length_c   1.000
_cell.angle_alpha   90.00
_cell.angle_beta   90.00
_cell.angle_gamma   90.00
#
_symmetry.space_group_name_H-M   'P 1'
#
loop_
_entity.id
_entity.type
_entity.pdbx_description
1 polymer ?
#
loop_
_entity_poly.entity_id
_entity_poly.type
_entity_poly.pdbx_seq_one_letter_code
_entity_poly.pdbx_strand_id
1 'polypeptide(L)'
;MGKKSDISRPSRLKLMSEKNRLWFDRYINYLQGTDLGEGTIYQYSMLLIKLIEFDKDVVVDTMTFEYISMFLESSKISDNRINWSITVINNFFEYIRNHITISLDLDKLNDLRIARKSVESRKTVPLNVEEIIKIRNILKNDLKRLFIFEVVYQHGLKLDELELISPEKFDTSTGTMKLSKSKTLNFSKRINDIIQQSNKVLNKKTYSHLQEIISEIGQKVSRNLVWRDIIETRDKFFFTCSLCLSKYENTPDNWALVRHSGADDTLWIVCKECAFKGVKNE
;
A
#
# COMPACT_ATOMS: atom_id res chain seq x y z
N MET A 1 -27.60 -9.89 -22.66
CA MET A 1 -26.41 -9.01 -22.78
C MET A 1 -25.25 -9.84 -23.30
N GLY A 2 -24.93 -9.72 -24.60
CA GLY A 2 -23.79 -10.44 -25.19
C GLY A 2 -22.48 -9.96 -24.56
N LYS A 3 -21.62 -10.89 -24.14
CA LYS A 3 -20.24 -10.59 -23.77
C LYS A 3 -19.59 -9.96 -25.01
N LYS A 4 -19.28 -8.66 -24.98
CA LYS A 4 -18.42 -8.04 -25.99
C LYS A 4 -17.13 -8.86 -26.00
N SER A 5 -16.82 -9.53 -27.11
CA SER A 5 -15.53 -10.18 -27.28
C SER A 5 -14.47 -9.09 -27.21
N ASP A 6 -13.58 -9.17 -26.22
CA ASP A 6 -12.47 -8.23 -26.11
C ASP A 6 -11.53 -8.48 -27.30
N ILE A 7 -11.63 -7.61 -28.30
CA ILE A 7 -10.74 -7.62 -29.46
C ILE A 7 -9.32 -7.42 -28.94
N SER A 8 -8.41 -8.32 -29.30
CA SER A 8 -7.01 -8.27 -28.85
C SER A 8 -6.33 -6.96 -29.29
N ARG A 9 -5.32 -6.51 -28.53
CA ARG A 9 -4.54 -5.30 -28.86
C ARG A 9 -4.03 -5.29 -30.31
N PRO A 10 -3.42 -6.36 -30.86
CA PRO A 10 -3.00 -6.37 -32.25
C PRO A 10 -4.15 -6.13 -33.25
N SER A 11 -5.32 -6.70 -32.97
CA SER A 11 -6.51 -6.51 -33.81
C SER A 11 -7.06 -5.10 -33.74
N ARG A 12 -7.01 -4.45 -32.56
CA ARG A 12 -7.36 -3.05 -32.38
C ARG A 12 -6.44 -2.10 -33.15
N LEU A 13 -5.13 -2.34 -33.11
CA LEU A 13 -4.13 -1.54 -33.84
C LEU A 13 -4.31 -1.62 -35.37
N LYS A 14 -4.83 -2.74 -35.90
CA LYS A 14 -5.14 -2.87 -37.33
C LYS A 14 -6.30 -1.98 -37.79
N LEU A 15 -7.13 -1.49 -36.87
CA LEU A 15 -8.27 -0.61 -37.19
C LEU A 15 -7.90 0.87 -37.19
N MET A 16 -6.67 1.22 -36.77
CA MET A 16 -6.19 2.61 -36.76
C MET A 16 -5.76 3.04 -38.16
N SER A 17 -5.88 4.33 -38.45
CA SER A 17 -5.23 4.92 -39.61
C SER A 17 -3.71 4.72 -39.50
N GLU A 18 -3.03 4.64 -40.66
CA GLU A 18 -1.58 4.43 -40.71
C GLU A 18 -0.84 5.50 -39.90
N LYS A 19 -1.28 6.76 -40.01
CA LYS A 19 -0.68 7.89 -39.30
C LYS A 19 -0.86 7.79 -37.77
N ASN A 20 -2.06 7.44 -37.29
CA ASN A 20 -2.30 7.26 -35.86
C ASN A 20 -1.50 6.08 -35.29
N ARG A 21 -1.44 4.98 -36.05
CA ARG A 21 -0.66 3.80 -35.68
C ARG A 21 0.83 4.13 -35.59
N LEU A 22 1.38 4.89 -36.54
CA LEU A 22 2.77 5.29 -36.53
C LEU A 22 3.13 6.10 -35.28
N TRP A 23 2.31 7.09 -34.92
CA TRP A 23 2.52 7.87 -33.69
C TRP A 23 2.43 7.03 -32.43
N PHE A 24 1.45 6.14 -32.36
CA PHE A 24 1.29 5.20 -31.26
C PHE A 24 2.53 4.29 -31.12
N ASP A 25 2.94 3.61 -32.19
CA ASP A 25 4.06 2.66 -32.17
C ASP A 25 5.37 3.36 -31.78
N ARG A 26 5.62 4.56 -32.31
CA ARG A 26 6.78 5.39 -31.94
C ARG A 26 6.80 5.74 -30.45
N TYR A 27 5.67 6.16 -29.89
CA TYR A 27 5.59 6.48 -28.47
C TYR A 27 5.75 5.25 -27.58
N ILE A 28 5.16 4.10 -27.94
CA ILE A 28 5.35 2.86 -27.18
C ILE A 28 6.82 2.42 -27.19
N ASN A 29 7.49 2.49 -28.36
CA ASN A 29 8.92 2.20 -28.46
C ASN A 29 9.76 3.16 -27.61
N TYR A 30 9.39 4.46 -27.58
CA TYR A 30 10.02 5.43 -26.69
C TYR A 30 9.88 5.03 -25.21
N LEU A 31 8.67 4.67 -24.75
CA LEU A 31 8.45 4.25 -23.36
C LEU A 31 9.23 2.98 -22.99
N GLN A 32 9.40 2.05 -23.93
CA GLN A 32 10.21 0.84 -23.72
C GLN A 32 11.70 1.14 -23.52
N GLY A 33 12.18 2.30 -24.01
CA GLY A 33 13.53 2.81 -23.74
C GLY A 33 13.68 3.55 -22.41
N THR A 34 12.61 3.66 -21.62
CA THR A 34 12.62 4.31 -20.29
C THR A 34 12.58 3.28 -19.16
N ASP A 35 12.76 3.72 -17.91
CA ASP A 35 12.70 2.87 -16.71
C ASP A 35 11.28 2.42 -16.31
N LEU A 36 10.28 2.63 -17.17
CA LEU A 36 8.90 2.22 -16.88
C LEU A 36 8.72 0.70 -17.02
N GLY A 37 8.09 0.09 -16.01
CA GLY A 37 7.76 -1.33 -16.04
C GLY A 37 6.74 -1.68 -17.13
N GLU A 38 6.82 -2.90 -17.67
CA GLU A 38 5.95 -3.39 -18.76
C GLU A 38 4.45 -3.24 -18.47
N GLY A 39 4.04 -3.48 -17.22
CA GLY A 39 2.65 -3.32 -16.80
C GLY A 39 2.15 -1.87 -16.91
N THR A 40 3.01 -0.89 -16.61
CA THR A 40 2.68 0.53 -16.76
C THR A 40 2.60 0.92 -18.24
N ILE A 41 3.54 0.47 -19.07
CA ILE A 41 3.52 0.70 -20.52
C ILE A 41 2.25 0.09 -21.12
N TYR A 42 1.87 -1.12 -20.70
CA TYR A 42 0.62 -1.75 -21.12
C TYR A 42 -0.60 -0.89 -20.77
N GLN A 43 -0.70 -0.40 -19.53
CA GLN A 43 -1.81 0.46 -19.11
C GLN A 43 -1.88 1.77 -19.92
N TYR A 44 -0.74 2.39 -20.20
CA TYR A 44 -0.66 3.58 -21.04
C TYR A 44 -1.17 3.27 -22.45
N SER A 45 -0.68 2.17 -23.03
CA SER A 45 -1.07 1.72 -24.36
C SER A 45 -2.59 1.51 -24.48
N MET A 46 -3.22 0.91 -23.47
CA MET A 46 -4.66 0.65 -23.48
C MET A 46 -5.52 1.91 -23.38
N LEU A 47 -5.05 2.94 -22.68
CA LEU A 47 -5.73 4.24 -22.64
C LEU A 47 -5.62 4.94 -24.00
N LEU A 48 -4.41 5.00 -24.57
CA LEU A 48 -4.18 5.68 -25.85
C LEU A 48 -4.91 5.01 -27.02
N ILE A 49 -4.99 3.68 -27.04
CA ILE A 49 -5.81 2.96 -28.02
C ILE A 49 -7.27 3.40 -27.92
N LYS A 50 -7.83 3.53 -26.71
CA LYS A 50 -9.21 3.99 -26.52
C LYS A 50 -9.42 5.44 -26.98
N LEU A 51 -8.45 6.31 -26.74
CA LEU A 51 -8.48 7.70 -27.21
C LEU A 51 -8.49 7.75 -28.74
N ILE A 52 -7.60 7.01 -29.39
CA ILE A 52 -7.51 6.97 -30.86
C ILE A 52 -8.73 6.32 -31.51
N GLU A 53 -9.33 5.31 -30.86
CA GLU A 53 -10.54 4.65 -31.35
C GLU A 53 -11.83 5.43 -31.06
N PHE A 54 -11.77 6.51 -30.28
CA PHE A 54 -12.94 7.30 -29.93
C PHE A 54 -13.60 7.93 -31.17
N ASP A 55 -12.77 8.37 -32.12
CA ASP A 55 -13.19 8.78 -33.45
C ASP A 55 -12.10 8.39 -34.45
N LYS A 56 -12.44 7.52 -35.41
CA LYS A 56 -11.48 6.96 -36.37
C LYS A 56 -11.04 7.95 -37.44
N ASP A 57 -11.83 9.00 -37.65
CA ASP A 57 -11.58 10.00 -38.68
C ASP A 57 -10.63 11.10 -38.17
N VAL A 58 -10.44 11.20 -36.86
CA VAL A 58 -9.56 12.18 -36.23
C VAL A 58 -8.13 11.66 -36.17
N VAL A 59 -7.20 12.45 -36.72
CA VAL A 59 -5.78 12.18 -36.62
C VAL A 59 -5.24 12.72 -35.29
N VAL A 60 -4.38 11.97 -34.63
CA VAL A 60 -3.85 12.33 -33.30
C VAL A 60 -3.24 13.73 -33.28
N ASP A 61 -2.45 14.09 -34.29
CA ASP A 61 -1.77 15.40 -34.32
C ASP A 61 -2.67 16.59 -34.68
N THR A 62 -3.94 16.33 -34.99
CA THR A 62 -4.97 17.35 -35.18
C THR A 62 -5.99 17.41 -34.04
N MET A 63 -5.86 16.56 -33.01
CA MET A 63 -6.78 16.54 -31.88
C MET A 63 -6.73 17.87 -31.10
N THR A 64 -7.90 18.41 -30.78
CA THR A 64 -8.04 19.64 -29.99
C THR A 64 -8.32 19.32 -28.52
N PHE A 65 -8.29 20.36 -27.69
CA PHE A 65 -8.65 20.25 -26.28
C PHE A 65 -10.08 19.71 -26.10
N GLU A 66 -11.02 20.21 -26.89
CA GLU A 66 -12.44 19.84 -26.85
C GLU A 66 -12.63 18.36 -27.16
N TYR A 67 -11.88 17.82 -28.13
CA TYR A 67 -11.90 16.40 -28.45
C TYR A 67 -11.48 15.54 -27.25
N ILE A 68 -10.39 15.91 -26.57
CA ILE A 68 -9.88 15.18 -25.42
C ILE A 68 -10.85 15.29 -24.23
N SER A 69 -11.42 16.47 -23.98
CA SER A 69 -12.46 16.65 -22.93
C SER A 69 -13.65 15.73 -23.20
N MET A 70 -14.16 15.74 -24.43
CA MET A 70 -15.28 14.89 -24.85
C MET A 70 -14.98 13.40 -24.69
N PHE A 71 -13.76 12.95 -25.02
CA PHE A 71 -13.31 11.57 -24.79
C PHE A 71 -13.31 11.20 -23.31
N LEU A 72 -12.74 12.06 -22.46
CA LEU A 72 -12.62 11.81 -21.02
C LEU A 72 -14.00 11.69 -20.35
N GLU A 73 -14.92 12.59 -20.71
CA GLU A 73 -16.32 12.58 -20.25
C GLU A 73 -17.08 11.34 -20.75
N SER A 74 -17.02 11.07 -22.06
CA SER A 74 -17.78 9.98 -22.70
C SER A 74 -17.29 8.59 -22.29
N SER A 75 -15.99 8.46 -21.98
CA SER A 75 -15.39 7.19 -21.55
C SER A 75 -15.73 6.79 -20.12
N LYS A 76 -16.49 7.61 -19.38
CA LYS A 76 -16.87 7.39 -17.97
C LYS A 76 -15.65 7.03 -17.10
N ILE A 77 -14.53 7.71 -17.33
CA ILE A 77 -13.32 7.50 -16.55
C ILE A 77 -13.62 7.96 -15.12
N SER A 78 -13.37 7.09 -14.14
CA SER A 78 -13.62 7.45 -12.74
C SER A 78 -12.73 8.60 -12.28
N ASP A 79 -13.23 9.41 -11.34
CA ASP A 79 -12.49 10.54 -10.75
C ASP A 79 -11.09 10.14 -10.25
N ASN A 80 -10.96 8.93 -9.69
CA ASN A 80 -9.66 8.42 -9.22
C ASN A 80 -8.66 8.15 -10.35
N ARG A 81 -9.13 7.98 -11.59
CA ARG A 81 -8.32 7.70 -12.77
C ARG A 81 -8.16 8.90 -13.69
N ILE A 82 -8.99 9.95 -13.56
CA ILE A 82 -8.96 11.08 -14.49
C ILE A 82 -7.60 11.78 -14.53
N ASN A 83 -6.99 12.05 -13.38
CA ASN A 83 -5.69 12.71 -13.29
C ASN A 83 -4.55 11.83 -13.85
N TRP A 84 -4.66 10.50 -13.68
CA TRP A 84 -3.74 9.55 -14.30
C TRP A 84 -3.91 9.57 -15.81
N SER A 85 -5.15 9.52 -16.32
CA SER A 85 -5.44 9.57 -17.75
C SER A 85 -4.92 10.85 -18.39
N ILE A 86 -5.17 12.01 -17.77
CA ILE A 86 -4.65 13.31 -18.23
C ILE A 86 -3.12 13.28 -18.27
N THR A 87 -2.45 12.71 -17.27
CA THR A 87 -0.98 12.60 -17.25
C THR A 87 -0.47 11.75 -18.42
N VAL A 88 -1.09 10.60 -18.69
CA VAL A 88 -0.70 9.73 -19.81
C VAL A 88 -0.92 10.43 -21.15
N ILE A 89 -2.06 11.12 -21.32
CA ILE A 89 -2.41 11.86 -22.53
C ILE A 89 -1.44 13.02 -22.74
N ASN A 90 -1.16 13.83 -21.71
CA ASN A 90 -0.17 14.90 -21.78
C ASN A 90 1.20 14.38 -22.19
N ASN A 91 1.68 13.29 -21.57
CA ASN A 91 2.98 12.72 -21.93
C ASN A 91 3.04 12.24 -23.39
N PHE A 92 1.94 11.69 -23.91
CA PHE A 92 1.85 11.27 -25.31
C PHE A 92 1.91 12.47 -26.26
N PHE A 93 1.15 13.52 -25.97
CA PHE A 93 1.14 14.71 -26.82
C PHE A 93 2.38 15.57 -26.68
N GLU A 94 3.04 15.62 -25.52
CA GLU A 94 4.36 16.23 -25.38
C GLU A 94 5.40 15.49 -26.25
N TYR A 95 5.34 14.15 -26.28
CA TYR A 95 6.19 13.38 -27.19
C TYR A 95 5.96 13.77 -28.65
N ILE A 96 4.70 13.88 -29.10
CA ILE A 96 4.37 14.30 -30.47
C ILE A 96 4.83 15.74 -30.73
N ARG A 97 4.61 16.66 -29.79
CA ARG A 97 4.98 18.08 -29.87
C ARG A 97 6.50 18.27 -30.07
N ASN A 98 7.32 17.37 -29.52
CA ASN A 98 8.76 17.38 -29.74
C ASN A 98 9.18 17.02 -31.18
N HIS A 99 8.27 16.50 -32.00
CA HIS A 99 8.55 16.07 -33.37
C HIS A 99 7.83 16.93 -34.41
N ILE A 100 6.67 17.49 -34.08
CA ILE A 100 5.85 18.31 -34.96
C ILE A 100 5.08 19.38 -34.18
N THR A 101 4.65 20.44 -34.85
CA THR A 101 3.72 21.42 -34.28
C THR A 101 2.31 20.83 -34.20
N ILE A 102 1.70 20.88 -33.02
CA ILE A 102 0.31 20.47 -32.78
C ILE A 102 -0.51 21.68 -32.28
N SER A 103 -1.80 21.70 -32.60
CA SER A 103 -2.74 22.76 -32.17
C SER A 103 -3.21 22.59 -30.71
N LEU A 104 -2.93 21.45 -30.10
CA LEU A 104 -3.39 21.13 -28.75
C LEU A 104 -2.64 21.95 -27.68
N ASP A 105 -3.43 22.61 -26.84
CA ASP A 105 -2.97 23.31 -25.65
C ASP A 105 -2.91 22.34 -24.46
N LEU A 106 -1.70 21.89 -24.13
CA LEU A 106 -1.45 20.93 -23.05
C LEU A 106 -1.58 21.55 -21.65
N ASP A 107 -1.50 22.87 -21.53
CA ASP A 107 -1.69 23.54 -20.25
C ASP A 107 -3.17 23.50 -19.86
N LYS A 108 -4.07 23.73 -20.83
CA LYS A 108 -5.52 23.58 -20.62
C LYS A 108 -5.92 22.17 -20.19
N LEU A 109 -5.23 21.13 -20.64
CA LEU A 109 -5.50 19.76 -20.17
C LEU A 109 -5.25 19.60 -18.66
N ASN A 110 -4.35 20.40 -18.07
CA ASN A 110 -4.16 20.39 -16.63
C ASN A 110 -5.35 21.00 -15.87
N ASP A 111 -6.13 21.88 -16.49
CA ASP A 111 -7.35 22.45 -15.90
C ASP A 111 -8.47 21.40 -15.75
N LEU A 112 -8.43 20.33 -16.57
CA LEU A 112 -9.33 19.18 -16.44
C LEU A 112 -8.98 18.28 -15.26
N ARG A 113 -7.81 18.47 -14.63
CA ARG A 113 -7.45 17.69 -13.45
C ARG A 113 -8.44 18.03 -12.35
N ILE A 114 -9.14 17.02 -11.87
CA ILE A 114 -9.92 17.16 -10.66
C ILE A 114 -8.90 17.45 -9.57
N ALA A 115 -8.94 18.69 -9.06
CA ALA A 115 -8.25 19.04 -7.83
C ALA A 115 -8.58 17.90 -6.87
N ARG A 116 -7.57 17.12 -6.47
CA ARG A 116 -7.80 16.11 -5.44
C ARG A 116 -8.38 16.94 -4.31
N LYS A 117 -9.70 16.84 -4.06
CA LYS A 117 -10.26 17.20 -2.76
C LYS A 117 -9.27 16.50 -1.85
N SER A 118 -8.48 17.28 -1.10
CA SER A 118 -7.57 16.68 -0.14
C SER A 118 -8.52 15.78 0.61
N VAL A 119 -8.44 14.47 0.38
CA VAL A 119 -9.28 13.52 1.07
C VAL A 119 -8.79 13.78 2.46
N GLU A 120 -9.54 14.57 3.25
CA GLU A 120 -9.12 15.01 4.57
C GLU A 120 -8.73 13.72 5.23
N SER A 121 -7.42 13.53 5.35
CA SER A 121 -6.91 12.18 5.50
C SER A 121 -7.40 11.83 6.88
N ARG A 122 -8.40 10.94 6.94
CA ARG A 122 -9.14 10.68 8.16
C ARG A 122 -8.13 10.62 9.29
N LYS A 123 -8.26 11.54 10.26
CA LYS A 123 -7.31 11.65 11.36
C LYS A 123 -7.19 10.27 12.00
N THR A 124 -5.96 9.79 12.13
CA THR A 124 -5.68 8.53 12.80
C THR A 124 -6.05 8.70 14.27
N VAL A 125 -6.82 7.76 14.79
CA VAL A 125 -7.24 7.78 16.19
C VAL A 125 -6.75 6.48 16.82
N PRO A 126 -5.71 6.52 17.68
CA PRO A 126 -5.21 5.31 18.30
C PRO A 126 -6.32 4.65 19.14
N LEU A 127 -6.24 3.33 19.28
CA LEU A 127 -7.02 2.58 20.24
C LEU A 127 -6.60 2.98 21.65
N ASN A 128 -7.48 2.79 22.62
CA ASN A 128 -7.13 2.83 24.04
C ASN A 128 -6.87 1.39 24.56
N VAL A 129 -6.41 1.28 25.81
CA VAL A 129 -6.06 -0.02 26.41
C VAL A 129 -7.26 -0.97 26.49
N GLU A 130 -8.44 -0.46 26.86
CA GLU A 130 -9.66 -1.27 26.95
C GLU A 130 -10.07 -1.84 25.59
N GLU A 131 -9.95 -1.06 24.52
CA GLU A 131 -10.22 -1.49 23.15
C GLU A 131 -9.24 -2.57 22.69
N ILE A 132 -7.96 -2.44 23.01
CA ILE A 132 -6.94 -3.47 22.71
C ILE A 132 -7.31 -4.78 23.42
N ILE A 133 -7.65 -4.72 24.71
CA ILE A 133 -8.08 -5.89 25.50
C ILE A 133 -9.35 -6.50 24.91
N LYS A 134 -10.35 -5.67 24.57
CA LYS A 134 -11.62 -6.10 23.97
C LYS A 134 -11.41 -6.79 22.63
N ILE A 135 -10.56 -6.23 21.75
CA ILE A 135 -10.20 -6.86 20.46
C ILE A 135 -9.57 -8.23 20.71
N ARG A 136 -8.54 -8.30 21.57
CA ARG A 136 -7.85 -9.55 21.91
C ARG A 136 -8.83 -10.62 22.42
N ASN A 137 -9.77 -10.24 23.29
CA ASN A 137 -10.77 -11.15 23.85
C ASN A 137 -11.79 -11.63 22.82
N ILE A 138 -12.29 -10.75 21.94
CA ILE A 138 -13.25 -11.13 20.90
C ILE A 138 -12.60 -12.01 19.83
N LEU A 139 -11.32 -11.79 19.52
CA LEU A 139 -10.60 -12.52 18.48
C LEU A 139 -9.90 -13.79 18.99
N LYS A 140 -9.96 -14.12 20.28
CA LYS A 140 -9.25 -15.29 20.85
C LYS A 140 -9.56 -16.63 20.16
N ASN A 141 -10.76 -16.76 19.58
CA ASN A 141 -11.20 -17.94 18.83
C ASN A 141 -11.06 -17.78 17.30
N ASP A 142 -10.66 -16.61 16.82
CA ASP A 142 -10.40 -16.31 15.42
C ASP A 142 -8.91 -16.00 15.23
N LEU A 143 -8.11 -17.07 15.28
CA LEU A 143 -6.65 -17.00 15.24
C LEU A 143 -6.13 -16.24 14.01
N LYS A 144 -6.84 -16.28 12.88
CA LYS A 144 -6.44 -15.56 11.67
C LYS A 144 -6.50 -14.05 11.88
N ARG A 145 -7.63 -13.54 12.39
CA ARG A 145 -7.79 -12.10 12.65
C ARG A 145 -6.93 -11.65 13.83
N LEU A 146 -6.81 -12.49 14.87
CA LEU A 146 -5.92 -12.22 16.00
C LEU A 146 -4.47 -12.12 15.57
N PHE A 147 -3.98 -13.04 14.73
CA PHE A 147 -2.63 -13.01 14.17
C PHE A 147 -2.36 -11.69 13.43
N ILE A 148 -3.26 -11.29 12.53
CA ILE A 148 -3.12 -10.04 11.77
C ILE A 148 -3.08 -8.83 12.72
N PHE A 149 -4.00 -8.78 13.68
CA PHE A 149 -4.01 -7.70 14.68
C PHE A 149 -2.68 -7.64 15.45
N GLU A 150 -2.22 -8.76 16.02
CA GLU A 150 -1.00 -8.80 16.83
C GLU A 150 0.25 -8.48 16.01
N VAL A 151 0.34 -8.94 14.76
CA VAL A 151 1.50 -8.62 13.91
C VAL A 151 1.55 -7.14 13.55
N VAL A 152 0.41 -6.52 13.20
CA VAL A 152 0.37 -5.07 12.95
C VAL A 152 0.66 -4.30 14.23
N TYR A 153 0.05 -4.68 15.35
CA TYR A 153 0.18 -4.00 16.62
C TYR A 153 1.58 -4.13 17.23
N GLN A 154 2.23 -5.30 17.18
CA GLN A 154 3.55 -5.48 17.78
C GLN A 154 4.68 -5.03 16.84
N HIS A 155 4.56 -5.31 15.53
CA HIS A 155 5.65 -5.07 14.57
C HIS A 155 5.44 -3.86 13.64
N GLY A 156 4.28 -3.22 13.67
CA GLY A 156 4.00 -2.04 12.86
C GLY A 156 4.05 -2.33 11.36
N LEU A 157 3.70 -3.55 10.94
CA LEU A 157 3.75 -3.90 9.52
C LEU A 157 2.72 -3.12 8.71
N LYS A 158 3.17 -2.61 7.56
CA LYS A 158 2.29 -2.04 6.55
C LYS A 158 1.53 -3.15 5.81
N LEU A 159 0.46 -2.77 5.12
CA LEU A 159 -0.40 -3.73 4.42
C LEU A 159 0.32 -4.50 3.31
N ASP A 160 1.19 -3.85 2.56
CA ASP A 160 2.07 -4.46 1.54
C ASP A 160 3.07 -5.44 2.18
N GLU A 161 3.59 -5.12 3.36
CA GLU A 161 4.48 -6.03 4.11
C GLU A 161 3.73 -7.25 4.67
N LEU A 162 2.47 -7.09 5.07
CA LEU A 162 1.61 -8.20 5.51
C LEU A 162 1.31 -9.18 4.37
N GLU A 163 1.21 -8.72 3.12
CA GLU A 163 1.04 -9.60 1.95
C GLU A 163 2.25 -10.51 1.70
N LEU A 164 3.43 -10.12 2.21
CA LEU A 164 4.66 -10.88 2.08
C LEU A 164 4.77 -12.03 3.09
N ILE A 165 3.89 -12.10 4.08
CA ILE A 165 3.83 -13.19 5.06
C ILE A 165 3.42 -14.47 4.34
N SER A 166 4.24 -15.51 4.51
CA SER A 166 3.97 -16.83 3.97
C SER A 166 4.61 -17.91 4.84
N PRO A 167 4.09 -19.16 4.82
CA PRO A 167 4.65 -20.25 5.61
C PRO A 167 6.12 -20.53 5.33
N GLU A 168 6.56 -20.38 4.07
CA GLU A 168 7.91 -20.71 3.61
C GLU A 168 8.98 -19.73 4.14
N LYS A 169 8.53 -18.58 4.64
CA LYS A 169 9.39 -17.52 5.20
C LYS A 169 9.48 -17.56 6.72
N PHE A 170 8.76 -18.48 7.37
CA PHE A 170 8.71 -18.60 8.82
C PHE A 170 9.57 -19.78 9.28
N ASP A 171 10.53 -19.49 10.16
CA ASP A 171 11.33 -20.51 10.83
C ASP A 171 10.70 -20.82 12.20
N THR A 172 10.11 -22.02 12.29
CA THR A 172 9.44 -22.51 13.50
C THR A 172 10.39 -22.73 14.67
N SER A 173 11.68 -22.97 14.41
CA SER A 173 12.67 -23.25 15.45
C SER A 173 13.10 -21.98 16.18
N THR A 174 13.26 -20.89 15.43
CA THR A 174 13.68 -19.60 15.97
C THR A 174 12.51 -18.66 16.24
N GLY A 175 11.31 -18.95 15.71
CA GLY A 175 10.17 -18.04 15.79
C GLY A 175 10.37 -16.76 14.98
N THR A 176 11.18 -16.83 13.91
CA THR A 176 11.53 -15.67 13.09
C THR A 176 10.92 -15.73 11.70
N MET A 177 10.69 -14.57 11.09
CA MET A 177 10.12 -14.46 9.75
C MET A 177 10.92 -13.52 8.87
N LYS A 178 11.38 -14.01 7.71
CA LYS A 178 12.13 -13.20 6.74
C LYS A 178 11.20 -12.62 5.67
N LEU A 179 10.79 -11.36 5.83
CA LEU A 179 9.90 -10.70 4.86
C LEU A 179 10.62 -10.32 3.56
N SER A 180 11.86 -9.82 3.69
CA SER A 180 12.73 -9.38 2.59
C SER A 180 14.20 -9.68 2.91
N LYS A 181 15.13 -9.29 2.02
CA LYS A 181 16.58 -9.44 2.27
C LYS A 181 17.05 -8.65 3.50
N SER A 182 16.42 -7.52 3.78
CA SER A 182 16.82 -6.57 4.84
C SER A 182 15.92 -6.58 6.07
N LYS A 183 14.79 -7.29 6.04
CA LYS A 183 13.80 -7.27 7.12
C LYS A 183 13.48 -8.68 7.62
N THR A 184 13.89 -8.94 8.86
CA THR A 184 13.53 -10.13 9.65
C THR A 184 12.73 -9.70 10.86
N LEU A 185 11.64 -10.43 11.15
CA LEU A 185 10.83 -10.23 12.35
C LEU A 185 11.12 -11.34 13.34
N ASN A 186 11.27 -10.97 14.61
CA ASN A 186 11.35 -11.92 15.72
C ASN A 186 10.01 -11.87 16.44
N PHE A 187 9.19 -12.90 16.27
CA PHE A 187 7.85 -12.91 16.84
C PHE A 187 7.88 -13.17 18.35
N SER A 188 7.01 -12.48 19.08
CA SER A 188 6.80 -12.76 20.50
C SER A 188 6.23 -14.17 20.69
N LYS A 189 6.41 -14.72 21.89
CA LYS A 189 5.84 -16.01 22.29
C LYS A 189 4.35 -16.10 21.92
N ARG A 190 3.58 -15.04 22.18
CA ARG A 190 2.15 -14.96 21.85
C ARG A 190 1.86 -15.17 20.36
N ILE A 191 2.61 -14.52 19.47
CA ILE A 191 2.42 -14.67 18.02
C ILE A 191 2.82 -16.09 17.59
N ASN A 192 3.92 -16.62 18.13
CA ASN A 192 4.34 -18.00 17.87
C ASN A 192 3.29 -19.02 18.33
N ASP A 193 2.69 -18.84 19.51
CA ASP A 193 1.62 -19.70 20.01
C ASP A 193 0.40 -19.69 19.07
N ILE A 194 0.04 -18.54 18.50
CA ILE A 194 -1.04 -18.42 17.51
C ILE A 194 -0.71 -19.20 16.23
N ILE A 195 0.53 -19.08 15.74
CA ILE A 195 1.00 -19.81 14.54
C ILE A 195 1.00 -21.32 14.79
N GLN A 196 1.46 -21.76 15.96
CA GLN A 196 1.50 -23.19 16.33
C GLN A 196 0.10 -23.79 16.42
N GLN A 197 -0.88 -23.04 16.94
CA GLN A 197 -2.27 -23.50 16.99
C GLN A 197 -2.91 -23.61 15.59
N SER A 198 -2.48 -22.79 14.63
CA SER A 198 -2.99 -22.84 13.27
C SER A 198 -2.01 -22.25 12.26
N ASN A 199 -1.24 -23.11 11.58
CA ASN A 199 -0.30 -22.66 10.54
C ASN A 199 -0.98 -21.91 9.38
N LYS A 200 -2.29 -22.12 9.17
CA LYS A 200 -3.10 -21.43 8.16
C LYS A 200 -3.16 -19.92 8.38
N VAL A 201 -2.83 -19.42 9.58
CA VAL A 201 -2.71 -17.97 9.82
C VAL A 201 -1.60 -17.34 9.00
N LEU A 202 -0.66 -18.11 8.44
CA LEU A 202 0.42 -17.63 7.57
C LEU A 202 0.05 -17.61 6.08
N ASN A 203 -1.09 -18.19 5.67
CA ASN A 203 -1.48 -18.22 4.26
C ASN A 203 -1.55 -16.81 3.66
N LYS A 204 -1.09 -16.65 2.42
CA LYS A 204 -1.06 -15.35 1.73
C LYS A 204 -2.44 -14.69 1.73
N LYS A 205 -2.49 -13.37 1.95
CA LYS A 205 -3.70 -12.55 1.82
C LYS A 205 -3.46 -11.46 0.79
N THR A 206 -4.54 -10.98 0.20
CA THR A 206 -4.53 -9.77 -0.63
C THR A 206 -4.75 -8.54 0.25
N TYR A 207 -4.33 -7.39 -0.26
CA TYR A 207 -4.48 -6.08 0.35
C TYR A 207 -5.94 -5.78 0.71
N SER A 208 -6.87 -6.05 -0.21
CA SER A 208 -8.31 -5.86 0.01
C SER A 208 -8.83 -6.71 1.16
N HIS A 209 -8.39 -7.97 1.23
CA HIS A 209 -8.77 -8.90 2.30
C HIS A 209 -8.24 -8.45 3.67
N LEU A 210 -7.03 -7.89 3.71
CA LEU A 210 -6.45 -7.34 4.94
C LEU A 210 -7.21 -6.10 5.43
N GLN A 211 -7.61 -5.21 4.51
CA GLN A 211 -8.43 -4.05 4.86
C GLN A 211 -9.80 -4.45 5.41
N GLU A 212 -10.43 -5.45 4.79
CA GLU A 212 -11.72 -5.99 5.23
C GLU A 212 -11.62 -6.56 6.65
N ILE A 213 -10.58 -7.38 6.92
CA ILE A 213 -10.31 -7.90 8.27
C ILE A 213 -10.19 -6.77 9.30
N ILE A 214 -9.42 -5.71 9.01
CA ILE A 214 -9.23 -4.60 9.95
C ILE A 214 -10.53 -3.85 10.19
N SER A 215 -11.32 -3.64 9.13
CA SER A 215 -12.65 -3.02 9.23
C SER A 215 -13.58 -3.84 10.12
N GLU A 216 -13.64 -5.16 9.94
CA GLU A 216 -14.43 -6.08 10.77
C GLU A 216 -13.99 -6.08 12.24
N ILE A 217 -12.67 -6.01 12.49
CA ILE A 217 -12.14 -5.85 13.85
C ILE A 217 -12.64 -4.54 14.46
N GLY A 218 -12.64 -3.45 13.67
CA GLY A 218 -13.20 -2.17 14.08
C GLY A 218 -14.68 -2.27 14.46
N GLN A 219 -15.49 -2.92 13.63
CA GLN A 219 -16.92 -3.09 13.89
C GLN A 219 -17.19 -3.80 15.22
N LYS A 220 -16.36 -4.79 15.60
CA LYS A 220 -16.44 -5.49 16.90
C LYS A 220 -16.17 -4.58 18.11
N VAL A 221 -15.53 -3.43 17.90
CA VAL A 221 -15.34 -2.38 18.92
C VAL A 221 -16.12 -1.10 18.61
N SER A 222 -17.14 -1.18 17.74
CA SER A 222 -17.99 -0.05 17.36
C SER A 222 -17.20 1.13 16.78
N ARG A 223 -16.13 0.85 16.05
CA ARG A 223 -15.30 1.85 15.37
C ARG A 223 -15.15 1.52 13.90
N ASN A 224 -15.10 2.54 13.06
CA ASN A 224 -14.51 2.37 11.74
C ASN A 224 -13.00 2.28 11.96
N LEU A 225 -12.37 1.10 12.01
CA LEU A 225 -10.93 0.98 12.27
C LEU A 225 -10.16 0.92 10.95
N VAL A 226 -9.05 1.65 10.84
CA VAL A 226 -8.11 1.50 9.72
C VAL A 226 -6.74 1.04 10.21
N TRP A 227 -5.94 0.43 9.33
CA TRP A 227 -4.63 -0.11 9.70
C TRP A 227 -3.71 0.92 10.38
N ARG A 228 -3.79 2.18 9.94
CA ARG A 228 -3.01 3.29 10.52
C ARG A 228 -3.38 3.57 11.97
N ASP A 229 -4.61 3.34 12.38
CA ASP A 229 -5.01 3.50 13.78
C ASP A 229 -4.26 2.49 14.67
N ILE A 230 -4.07 1.24 14.19
CA ILE A 230 -3.35 0.20 14.93
C ILE A 230 -1.85 0.54 15.03
N ILE A 231 -1.26 1.10 13.99
CA ILE A 231 0.14 1.57 14.04
C ILE A 231 0.29 2.75 14.99
N GLU A 232 -0.60 3.73 14.92
CA GLU A 232 -0.59 4.85 15.86
C GLU A 232 -0.76 4.36 17.31
N THR A 233 -1.59 3.33 17.50
CA THR A 233 -1.75 2.66 18.79
C THR A 233 -0.44 2.05 19.27
N ARG A 234 0.27 1.33 18.40
CA ARG A 234 1.60 0.78 18.72
C ARG A 234 2.55 1.90 19.14
N ASP A 235 2.67 2.95 18.34
CA ASP A 235 3.63 4.01 18.62
C ASP A 235 3.31 4.75 19.92
N LYS A 236 2.02 4.85 20.28
CA LYS A 236 1.56 5.38 21.57
C LYS A 236 1.90 4.48 22.78
N PHE A 237 1.82 3.15 22.62
CA PHE A 237 1.95 2.21 23.75
C PHE A 237 3.24 1.40 23.76
N PHE A 238 4.22 1.69 22.89
CA PHE A 238 5.50 1.01 22.89
C PHE A 238 6.61 1.99 23.29
N PHE A 239 7.36 1.63 24.33
CA PHE A 239 8.51 2.42 24.78
C PHE A 239 9.82 1.74 24.41
N THR A 240 10.85 2.56 24.25
CA THR A 240 12.20 2.09 23.94
C THR A 240 12.96 1.87 25.24
N CYS A 241 13.51 0.67 25.44
CA CYS A 241 14.35 0.39 26.59
C CYS A 241 15.64 1.23 26.51
N SER A 242 16.00 1.91 27.59
CA SER A 242 17.20 2.76 27.62
C SER A 242 18.52 1.98 27.50
N LEU A 243 18.53 0.68 27.83
CA LEU A 243 19.72 -0.16 27.77
C LEU A 243 19.90 -0.86 26.41
N CYS A 244 18.90 -1.63 25.97
CA CYS A 244 19.03 -2.39 24.72
C CYS A 244 18.46 -1.68 23.49
N LEU A 245 17.84 -0.50 23.66
CA LEU A 245 17.20 0.29 22.59
C LEU A 245 16.09 -0.45 21.82
N SER A 246 15.68 -1.63 22.28
CA SER A 246 14.54 -2.36 21.74
C SER A 246 13.22 -1.76 22.22
N LYS A 247 12.20 -1.84 21.36
CA LYS A 247 10.84 -1.39 21.68
C LYS A 247 10.04 -2.52 22.33
N TYR A 248 9.37 -2.22 23.44
CA TYR A 248 8.49 -3.15 24.15
C TYR A 248 7.12 -2.50 24.42
N GLU A 249 6.06 -3.30 24.42
CA GLU A 249 4.72 -2.85 24.82
C GLU A 249 4.78 -2.34 26.27
N ASN A 250 4.10 -1.23 26.56
CA ASN A 250 4.00 -0.63 27.89
C ASN A 250 3.02 -1.42 28.77
N THR A 251 3.41 -2.66 29.08
CA THR A 251 2.72 -3.52 30.03
C THR A 251 3.62 -3.74 31.25
N PRO A 252 3.05 -3.87 32.47
CA PRO A 252 3.86 -4.10 33.69
C PRO A 252 4.82 -5.29 33.57
N ASP A 253 4.48 -6.30 32.77
CA ASP A 253 5.29 -7.50 32.57
C ASP A 253 6.59 -7.28 31.77
N ASN A 254 6.67 -6.19 31.00
CA ASN A 254 7.81 -5.91 30.14
C ASN A 254 8.86 -5.00 30.78
N TRP A 255 8.53 -4.33 31.89
CA TRP A 255 9.35 -3.27 32.47
C TRP A 255 9.74 -3.60 33.91
N ALA A 256 10.91 -3.11 34.31
CA ALA A 256 11.43 -3.22 35.66
C ALA A 256 12.14 -1.93 36.05
N LEU A 257 12.15 -1.64 37.36
CA LEU A 257 12.95 -0.56 37.93
C LEU A 257 14.30 -1.12 38.36
N VAL A 258 15.39 -0.55 37.85
CA VAL A 258 16.75 -0.94 38.21
C VAL A 258 17.51 0.26 38.77
N ARG A 259 18.35 0.01 39.77
CA ARG A 259 19.30 1.00 40.27
C ARG A 259 20.62 0.83 39.53
N HIS A 260 21.15 1.91 38.96
CA HIS A 260 22.50 1.88 38.39
C HIS A 260 23.55 2.08 39.48
N SER A 261 24.63 1.32 39.42
CA SER A 261 25.79 1.48 40.31
C SER A 261 26.40 2.87 40.12
N GLY A 262 26.44 3.66 41.20
CA GLY A 262 26.99 5.02 41.17
C GLY A 262 25.97 6.14 40.97
N ALA A 263 24.66 5.83 40.91
CA ALA A 263 23.60 6.84 40.94
C ALA A 263 23.03 7.03 42.36
N ASP A 264 22.72 8.27 42.73
CA ASP A 264 22.11 8.66 44.01
C ASP A 264 20.67 8.16 44.12
N ASP A 265 20.49 6.90 44.50
CA ASP A 265 19.22 6.18 44.71
C ASP A 265 18.22 6.18 43.52
N THR A 266 18.58 6.78 42.39
CA THR A 266 17.73 6.94 41.22
C THR A 266 17.44 5.58 40.56
N LEU A 267 16.15 5.30 40.36
CA LEU A 267 15.67 4.11 39.67
C LEU A 267 15.38 4.43 38.21
N TRP A 268 15.86 3.56 37.33
CA TRP A 268 15.67 3.64 35.89
C TRP A 268 14.67 2.59 35.43
N ILE A 269 13.76 2.97 34.53
CA ILE A 269 12.86 2.02 33.87
C ILE A 269 13.60 1.37 32.71
N VAL A 270 13.75 0.04 32.77
CA VAL A 270 14.39 -0.77 31.73
C VAL A 270 13.51 -1.96 31.38
N CYS A 271 13.74 -2.61 30.24
CA CYS A 271 13.02 -3.84 29.94
C CYS A 271 13.43 -4.96 30.91
N LYS A 272 12.49 -5.85 31.20
CA LYS A 272 12.65 -6.98 32.13
C LYS A 272 13.84 -7.87 31.78
N GLU A 273 14.11 -8.09 30.50
CA GLU A 273 15.26 -8.87 30.04
C GLU A 273 16.60 -8.22 30.41
N CYS A 274 16.71 -6.89 30.31
CA CYS A 274 17.91 -6.17 30.71
C CYS A 274 18.08 -6.16 32.24
N ALA A 275 16.97 -6.03 32.98
CA ALA A 275 17.02 -6.12 34.43
C ALA A 275 17.54 -7.48 34.92
N PHE A 276 17.10 -8.59 34.30
CA PHE A 276 17.55 -9.94 34.69
C PHE A 276 18.99 -10.26 34.33
N LYS A 277 19.51 -9.73 33.22
CA LYS A 277 20.91 -9.96 32.84
C LYS A 277 21.90 -9.35 33.83
N GLY A 278 21.42 -8.47 34.72
CA GLY A 278 22.25 -7.57 35.49
C GLY A 278 22.89 -6.54 34.55
N VAL A 279 23.08 -5.32 35.02
CA VAL A 279 23.92 -4.38 34.28
C VAL A 279 25.33 -4.94 34.33
N LYS A 280 25.75 -5.69 33.30
CA LYS A 280 27.17 -5.89 33.04
C LYS A 280 27.68 -4.53 32.57
N ASN A 281 28.05 -3.68 33.53
CA ASN A 281 28.86 -2.52 33.23
C ASN A 281 30.15 -3.07 32.60
N GLU A 282 30.34 -2.84 31.31
CA GLU A 282 31.70 -2.74 30.75
C GLU A 282 32.35 -1.46 31.27
#